data_AF-A0A8H7N707-F1
#
_entry.id   AF-A0A8H7N707-F1
#
_cell.length_a   1.000
_cell.length_b   1.000
_cell.length_c   1.000
_cell.angle_alpha   90.00
_cell.angle_beta   90.00
_cell.angle_gamma   90.00
#
_symmetry.space_group_name_H-M   'P 1'
#
loop_
_entity.id
_entity.type
_entity.pdbx_description
1 polymer ?
#
loop_
_entity_poly.entity_id
_entity_poly.type
_entity_poly.pdbx_seq_one_letter_code
_entity_poly.pdbx_strand_id
1 'polypeptide(L)'
;MFKFHNINDGEDIYQRCLLITGQCEASNQQDSFVQVDTTNESGIETFPSHRWPLCGGWFKCLVLLTPGKNIVKLSTGNGEHTTELPLTYIPLTNTPPLHLAIMVAKDSPLLVDCPRTSLDPFLPHTQI
;
A
#
# COMPACT_ATOMS: atom_id res chain seq x y z
N MET A 1 5.59 17.51 8.04
CA MET A 1 6.33 17.01 6.84
C MET A 1 6.54 15.49 6.94
N PHE A 2 6.64 14.78 5.81
CA PHE A 2 6.94 13.34 5.77
C PHE A 2 8.44 13.06 5.90
N LYS A 3 8.78 12.00 6.64
CA LYS A 3 10.13 11.46 6.80
C LYS A 3 10.09 9.94 6.65
N PHE A 4 10.80 9.41 5.66
CA PHE A 4 10.88 7.98 5.39
C PHE A 4 12.02 7.31 6.17
N HIS A 5 11.86 6.05 6.56
CA HIS A 5 12.85 5.33 7.39
C HIS A 5 13.51 4.13 6.70
N ASN A 6 12.88 3.57 5.67
CA ASN A 6 13.34 2.33 5.05
C ASN A 6 13.37 2.43 3.52
N ILE A 7 13.28 3.65 2.98
CA ILE A 7 13.27 3.92 1.55
C ILE A 7 13.86 5.31 1.31
N ASN A 8 14.61 5.44 0.22
CA ASN A 8 15.16 6.70 -0.25
C ASN A 8 14.45 7.16 -1.54
N ASP A 9 14.56 8.44 -1.83
CA ASP A 9 14.06 9.03 -3.06
C ASP A 9 14.80 8.48 -4.29
N GLY A 10 14.06 8.01 -5.29
CA GLY A 10 14.64 7.44 -6.52
C GLY A 10 15.27 6.05 -6.37
N GLU A 11 14.97 5.32 -5.30
CA GLU A 11 15.56 3.99 -5.05
C GLU A 11 15.06 2.91 -6.03
N ASP A 12 15.96 2.01 -6.41
CA ASP A 12 15.64 0.81 -7.18
C ASP A 12 15.12 -0.30 -6.27
N ILE A 13 13.93 -0.79 -6.56
CA ILE A 13 13.21 -1.79 -5.78
C ILE A 13 13.15 -3.10 -6.56
N TYR A 14 13.33 -4.21 -5.85
CA TYR A 14 13.36 -5.55 -6.45
C TYR A 14 12.16 -6.42 -6.07
N GLN A 15 11.21 -5.85 -5.32
CA GLN A 15 10.00 -6.52 -4.85
C GLN A 15 8.76 -5.73 -5.27
N ARG A 16 7.71 -6.44 -5.68
CA ARG A 16 6.47 -5.81 -6.12
C ARG A 16 5.69 -5.16 -4.99
N CYS A 17 5.69 -5.79 -3.82
CA CYS A 17 4.96 -5.33 -2.64
C CYS A 17 5.98 -4.74 -1.66
N LEU A 18 5.92 -3.43 -1.46
CA LEU A 18 6.86 -2.69 -0.64
C LEU A 18 6.15 -2.20 0.63
N LEU A 19 6.70 -2.56 1.79
CA LEU A 19 6.32 -1.93 3.06
C LEU A 19 7.08 -0.62 3.21
N ILE A 20 6.40 0.50 3.26
CA ILE A 20 6.97 1.82 3.54
C ILE A 20 6.63 2.19 4.98
N THR A 21 7.64 2.67 5.71
CA THR A 21 7.52 3.12 7.10
C THR A 21 8.13 4.49 7.26
N GLY A 22 7.53 5.30 8.11
CA GLY A 22 7.99 6.66 8.30
C GLY A 22 7.24 7.41 9.37
N GLN A 23 7.52 8.70 9.42
CA GLN A 23 6.82 9.67 10.24
C GLN A 23 6.21 10.76 9.38
N CYS A 24 5.11 11.32 9.85
CA CYS A 24 4.57 12.57 9.38
C CYS A 24 4.24 13.42 10.59
N GLU A 25 4.71 14.66 10.61
CA GLU A 25 4.18 15.66 11.54
C GLU A 25 2.75 15.95 11.08
N ALA A 26 1.76 15.28 11.66
CA ALA A 26 0.36 15.65 11.50
C ALA A 26 -0.12 16.21 12.83
N SER A 27 -1.03 17.18 12.78
CA SER A 27 -1.72 17.65 13.99
C SER A 27 -2.37 16.45 14.67
N ASN A 28 -2.32 16.39 16.01
CA ASN A 28 -2.79 15.27 16.85
C ASN A 28 -4.33 15.09 16.79
N GLN A 29 -4.88 14.89 15.61
CA GLN A 29 -6.29 14.57 15.40
C GLN A 29 -6.48 13.07 15.57
N GLN A 30 -7.43 12.69 16.43
CA GLN A 30 -7.94 11.32 16.49
C GLN A 30 -8.39 10.90 15.08
N ASP A 31 -8.05 9.67 14.70
CA ASP A 31 -8.38 9.05 13.39
C ASP A 31 -7.66 9.64 12.16
N SER A 32 -6.43 10.11 12.35
CA SER A 32 -5.57 10.50 11.22
C SER A 32 -5.14 9.30 10.36
N PHE A 33 -5.05 9.51 9.05
CA PHE A 33 -4.56 8.52 8.09
C PHE A 33 -3.62 9.13 7.04
N VAL A 34 -2.81 8.28 6.43
CA VAL A 34 -2.04 8.56 5.23
C VAL A 34 -2.75 7.94 4.03
N GLN A 35 -3.12 8.75 3.06
CA GLN A 35 -3.59 8.29 1.76
C GLN A 35 -2.37 8.05 0.86
N VAL A 36 -2.43 6.95 0.10
CA VAL A 36 -1.39 6.57 -0.85
C VAL A 36 -2.03 6.38 -2.21
N ASP A 37 -1.47 7.07 -3.20
CA ASP A 37 -1.85 6.99 -4.60
C ASP A 37 -0.61 6.57 -5.41
N THR A 38 -0.74 5.63 -6.36
CA THR A 38 0.39 5.13 -7.15
C THR A 38 0.14 5.27 -8.63
N THR A 39 0.98 6.05 -9.30
CA THR A 39 0.92 6.26 -10.76
C THR A 39 2.17 5.73 -11.44
N ASN A 40 2.06 5.43 -12.73
CA ASN A 40 3.23 5.16 -13.58
C ASN A 40 3.84 6.46 -14.12
N GLU A 41 4.91 6.35 -14.91
CA GLU A 41 5.55 7.50 -15.56
C GLU A 41 4.62 8.32 -16.47
N SER A 42 3.59 7.70 -17.04
CA SER A 42 2.57 8.38 -17.85
C SER A 42 1.48 9.06 -17.02
N GLY A 43 1.58 9.03 -15.68
CA GLY A 43 0.58 9.59 -14.76
C GLY A 43 -0.70 8.77 -14.64
N ILE A 44 -0.73 7.55 -15.18
CA ILE A 44 -1.89 6.66 -15.09
C ILE A 44 -1.85 5.95 -13.73
N GLU A 45 -2.97 5.98 -13.02
CA GLU A 45 -3.16 5.23 -11.77
C GLU A 45 -3.00 3.73 -12.03
N THR A 46 -2.12 3.10 -11.27
CA THR A 46 -1.77 1.67 -11.44
C THR A 46 -2.46 0.77 -10.42
N PHE A 47 -2.77 1.33 -9.24
CA PHE A 47 -3.47 0.65 -8.16
C PHE A 47 -4.43 1.63 -7.49
N PRO A 48 -5.57 1.13 -6.97
CA PRO A 48 -6.54 1.97 -6.28
C PRO A 48 -5.94 2.72 -5.10
N SER A 49 -6.33 3.99 -4.96
CA SER A 49 -6.06 4.77 -3.75
C SER A 49 -6.46 4.04 -2.46
N HIS A 50 -5.58 4.05 -1.47
CA HIS A 50 -5.82 3.37 -0.20
C HIS A 50 -5.28 4.14 1.00
N ARG A 51 -5.87 3.90 2.18
CA ARG A 51 -5.59 4.65 3.42
C ARG A 51 -4.95 3.76 4.47
N TRP A 52 -3.98 4.31 5.16
CA TRP A 52 -3.26 3.64 6.24
C TRP A 52 -3.32 4.47 7.53
N PRO A 53 -3.48 3.84 8.70
CA PRO A 53 -3.52 4.57 9.97
C PRO A 53 -2.24 5.38 10.22
N LEU A 54 -2.41 6.60 10.74
CA LEU A 54 -1.34 7.45 11.25
C LEU A 54 -1.47 7.55 12.77
N CYS A 55 -0.57 6.89 13.50
CA CYS A 55 -0.64 6.79 14.96
C CYS A 55 0.56 7.49 15.60
N GLY A 56 0.31 8.57 16.36
CA GLY A 56 1.38 9.32 17.04
C GLY A 56 2.43 9.87 16.07
N GLY A 57 2.01 10.25 14.86
CA GLY A 57 2.89 10.71 13.79
C GLY A 57 3.65 9.60 13.07
N TRP A 58 3.42 8.32 13.37
CA TRP A 58 4.04 7.18 12.67
C TRP A 58 3.05 6.50 11.73
N PHE A 59 3.54 6.06 10.58
CA PHE A 59 2.74 5.28 9.64
C PHE A 59 3.52 4.07 9.11
N LYS A 60 2.75 3.08 8.67
CA LYS A 60 3.21 1.93 7.90
C LYS A 60 2.20 1.70 6.79
N CYS A 61 2.65 1.60 5.55
CA CYS A 61 1.79 1.33 4.42
C CYS A 61 2.41 0.27 3.50
N LEU A 62 1.57 -0.61 2.98
CA LEU A 62 1.95 -1.49 1.88
C LEU A 62 1.60 -0.80 0.56
N VAL A 63 2.55 -0.80 -0.37
CA VAL A 63 2.42 -0.21 -1.69
C VAL A 63 2.76 -1.26 -2.73
N LEU A 64 1.91 -1.37 -3.75
CA LEU A 64 2.16 -2.25 -4.89
C LEU A 64 2.79 -1.44 -6.02
N LEU A 65 3.79 -2.04 -6.67
CA LEU A 65 4.52 -1.42 -7.77
C LEU A 65 4.24 -2.17 -9.08
N THR A 66 4.29 -1.43 -10.19
CA THR A 66 4.34 -1.98 -11.54
C THR A 66 5.78 -1.99 -12.05
N PRO A 67 6.19 -2.96 -12.90
CA PRO A 67 7.54 -2.96 -13.45
C PRO A 67 7.87 -1.63 -14.13
N GLY A 68 9.04 -1.07 -13.80
CA GLY A 68 9.46 0.26 -14.24
C GLY A 68 9.23 1.34 -13.18
N LYS A 69 9.07 2.59 -13.63
CA LYS A 69 8.97 3.76 -12.76
C LYS A 69 7.56 3.92 -12.21
N ASN A 70 7.48 4.08 -10.89
CA ASN A 70 6.26 4.34 -10.13
C ASN A 70 6.45 5.65 -9.37
N ILE A 71 5.41 6.47 -9.31
CA ILE A 71 5.37 7.67 -8.49
C ILE A 71 4.37 7.39 -7.38
N VAL A 72 4.88 7.19 -6.17
CA VAL A 72 4.06 6.95 -4.98
C VAL A 72 3.81 8.28 -4.29
N LYS A 73 2.57 8.74 -4.32
CA LYS A 73 2.16 9.97 -3.65
C LYS A 73 1.57 9.63 -2.29
N LEU A 74 2.09 10.24 -1.24
CA LEU A 74 1.57 10.12 0.12
C LEU A 74 1.02 11.47 0.56
N SER A 75 -0.20 11.48 1.11
CA SER A 75 -0.83 12.67 1.66
C SER A 75 -1.48 12.38 3.01
N THR A 76 -1.50 13.37 3.90
CA THR A 76 -2.31 13.29 5.12
C THR A 76 -3.79 13.40 4.78
N GLY A 77 -4.66 12.79 5.59
CA GLY A 77 -6.10 12.79 5.32
C GLY A 77 -6.76 14.18 5.21
N ASN A 78 -6.14 15.21 5.80
CA ASN A 78 -6.55 16.61 5.70
C ASN A 78 -5.88 17.36 4.52
N GLY A 79 -4.95 16.73 3.80
CA GLY A 79 -4.21 17.30 2.67
C GLY A 79 -3.09 18.29 3.04
N GLU A 80 -2.85 18.56 4.33
CA GLU A 80 -1.84 19.54 4.78
C GLU A 80 -0.41 19.16 4.38
N HIS A 81 -0.10 17.87 4.39
CA HIS A 81 1.20 17.36 3.99
C HIS A 81 1.02 16.40 2.83
N THR A 82 1.81 16.62 1.79
CA THR A 82 1.86 15.75 0.60
C THR A 82 3.32 15.62 0.18
N THR A 83 3.70 14.42 -0.24
CA THR A 83 5.02 14.15 -0.83
C THR A 83 4.87 13.12 -1.95
N GLU A 84 5.75 13.21 -2.94
CA GLU A 84 5.89 12.19 -3.98
C GLU A 84 7.21 11.46 -3.77
N LEU A 85 7.19 10.16 -4.02
CA LEU A 85 8.32 9.25 -3.88
C LEU A 85 8.44 8.45 -5.19
N PRO A 86 9.26 8.92 -6.15
CA PRO A 86 9.61 8.15 -7.33
C PRO A 86 10.42 6.90 -6.95
N LEU A 87 9.98 5.74 -7.42
CA LEU A 87 10.60 4.43 -7.21
C LEU A 87 10.66 3.65 -8.52
N THR A 88 11.72 2.90 -8.74
CA THR A 88 11.84 2.04 -9.94
C THR A 88 11.78 0.58 -9.52
N TYR A 89 10.71 -0.13 -9.89
CA TYR A 89 10.62 -1.58 -9.64
C TYR A 89 11.26 -2.37 -10.78
N ILE A 90 12.33 -3.11 -10.47
CA ILE A 90 13.06 -4.00 -11.37
C ILE A 90 12.79 -5.45 -10.93
N PRO A 91 11.89 -6.19 -11.62
CA PRO A 91 11.60 -7.57 -11.27
C PRO A 91 12.83 -8.46 -11.40
N LEU A 92 13.17 -9.20 -10.34
CA LEU A 92 14.21 -10.22 -10.40
C LEU A 92 13.65 -11.49 -11.06
N THR A 93 14.06 -11.75 -12.30
CA THR A 93 13.59 -12.92 -13.09
C THR A 93 14.23 -14.24 -12.67
N ASN A 94 15.37 -14.20 -11.96
CA ASN A 94 16.12 -15.39 -11.55
C ASN A 94 15.92 -15.78 -10.07
N THR A 95 15.11 -15.06 -9.31
CA THR A 95 14.83 -15.42 -7.91
C THR A 95 13.63 -16.34 -7.80
N PRO A 96 13.65 -17.35 -6.90
CA PRO A 96 12.48 -18.16 -6.63
C PRO A 96 11.30 -17.28 -6.16
N PRO A 97 10.05 -17.63 -6.49
CA PRO A 97 8.89 -16.83 -6.10
C PRO A 97 8.78 -16.61 -4.58
N LEU A 98 8.45 -15.38 -4.18
CA LEU A 98 8.10 -15.07 -2.78
C LEU A 98 6.74 -15.68 -2.45
N HIS A 99 6.71 -16.61 -1.50
CA HIS A 99 5.47 -17.20 -0.97
C HIS A 99 5.08 -16.49 0.33
N LEU A 100 4.04 -15.65 0.29
CA LEU A 100 3.49 -15.00 1.48
C LEU A 100 2.37 -15.87 2.07
N ALA A 101 2.53 -16.26 3.34
CA ALA A 101 1.48 -16.92 4.11
C ALA A 101 0.96 -15.96 5.18
N ILE A 102 -0.33 -15.67 5.16
CA ILE A 102 -1.02 -14.93 6.22
C ILE A 102 -1.71 -15.95 7.11
N MET A 103 -1.26 -16.08 8.35
CA MET A 103 -1.84 -17.01 9.31
C MET A 103 -2.80 -16.26 10.23
N VAL A 104 -3.97 -16.84 10.43
CA VAL A 104 -4.97 -16.35 11.38
C VAL A 104 -4.72 -17.04 12.72
N ALA A 105 -4.70 -16.26 13.80
CA ALA A 105 -4.53 -16.79 15.15
C ALA A 105 -5.68 -17.74 15.52
N LYS A 106 -5.41 -18.77 16.35
CA LYS A 106 -6.39 -19.80 16.73
C LYS A 106 -7.64 -19.22 17.42
N ASP A 107 -7.45 -18.16 18.17
CA ASP A 107 -8.46 -17.42 18.92
C ASP A 107 -9.10 -16.28 18.11
N SER A 108 -8.72 -16.11 16.84
CA SER A 108 -9.38 -15.18 15.95
C SER A 108 -10.77 -15.70 15.58
N PRO A 109 -11.78 -14.82 15.48
CA PRO A 109 -13.12 -15.21 15.06
C PRO A 109 -13.24 -15.57 13.55
N LEU A 110 -12.12 -15.58 12.81
CA LEU A 110 -12.04 -15.84 11.36
C LEU A 110 -12.98 -14.96 10.52
N LEU A 111 -13.33 -13.77 11.02
CA LEU A 111 -14.13 -12.81 10.28
C LEU A 111 -13.25 -12.15 9.22
N VAL A 112 -13.59 -12.38 7.96
CA VAL A 112 -12.95 -11.70 6.83
C VAL A 112 -13.88 -10.60 6.35
N ASP A 113 -13.34 -9.41 6.15
CA ASP A 113 -14.06 -8.27 5.56
C ASP A 113 -14.16 -8.46 4.04
N CYS A 114 -14.92 -9.47 3.63
CA CYS A 114 -15.20 -9.80 2.24
C CYS A 114 -16.70 -9.73 1.98
N PRO A 115 -17.15 -9.19 0.83
CA PRO A 115 -18.55 -9.28 0.45
C PRO A 115 -18.98 -10.75 0.35
N ARG A 116 -20.18 -11.05 0.88
CA ARG A 116 -20.74 -12.41 1.03
C ARG A 116 -20.71 -13.26 -0.25
N THR A 117 -20.71 -12.61 -1.41
CA THR A 117 -20.69 -13.25 -2.74
C THR A 117 -19.42 -14.07 -3.02
N SER A 118 -18.32 -13.81 -2.30
CA SER A 118 -17.05 -14.54 -2.48
C SER A 118 -16.92 -15.82 -1.64
N LEU A 119 -17.88 -16.09 -0.74
CA LEU A 119 -17.84 -17.20 0.21
C LEU A 119 -18.62 -18.44 -0.24
N ASP A 120 -19.35 -18.36 -1.36
CA ASP A 120 -20.14 -19.48 -1.87
C ASP A 120 -19.59 -19.96 -3.22
N PRO A 121 -18.82 -21.08 -3.26
CA PRO A 121 -18.32 -21.64 -4.52
C PRO A 121 -19.43 -22.25 -5.40
N PHE A 122 -20.69 -22.26 -4.96
CA PHE A 122 -21.82 -22.84 -5.69
C PHE A 122 -22.86 -21.84 -6.20
N LEU A 123 -22.64 -20.53 -6.03
CA LEU A 123 -23.51 -19.53 -6.62
C LEU A 123 -23.14 -19.36 -8.11
N PRO A 124 -24.04 -19.68 -9.07
CA PRO A 124 -23.76 -19.51 -10.49
C PRO A 124 -23.50 -18.02 -10.75
N HIS A 125 -22.40 -17.73 -11.44
CA HIS A 125 -22.11 -16.39 -11.94
C HIS A 125 -23.22 -15.97 -12.91
N THR A 126 -24.22 -15.25 -12.41
CA THR A 126 -25.14 -14.53 -13.28
C THR A 126 -24.34 -13.40 -13.92
N GLN A 127 -23.91 -13.64 -15.17
CA GLN A 127 -23.37 -12.58 -16.01
C GLN A 127 -24.41 -11.49 -16.21
N ILE A 128 -23.95 -10.24 -16.14
CA ILE A 128 -24.59 -9.08 -16.75
C ILE A 128 -23.55 -8.43 -17.65
#